data_AF-F6KYK4-F1
#
_entry.id   AF-F6KYK4-F1
#
_cell.length_a   1.000
_cell.length_b   1.000
_cell.length_c   1.000
_cell.angle_alpha   90.00
_cell.angle_beta   90.00
_cell.angle_gamma   90.00
#
_symmetry.space_group_name_H-M   'P 1'
#
loop_
_entity.id
_entity.type
_entity.pdbx_description
1 polymer ?
#
loop_
_entity_poly.entity_id
_entity_poly.type
_entity_poly.pdbx_seq_one_letter_code
_entity_poly.pdbx_strand_id
1 'polypeptide(L)'
;KDPDMFWDFITLRPETTHQVSFLFSDRGTPDGYRRMNGYGSHTFKTVNKDGQAYYCKFHFKTDQGIKCLSAEQADKLSSTDPDYAIRDLYNAISEGNFPSWSVNVQIMTFEEAENFRYNPFDLTK
;
A
#
# COMPACT_ATOMS: atom_id res chain seq x y z
N LYS A 1 -12.05 -12.37 16.59
CA LYS A 1 -12.65 -11.28 15.79
C LYS A 1 -13.90 -11.83 15.12
N ASP A 2 -14.94 -11.02 14.94
CA ASP A 2 -16.20 -11.45 14.33
C ASP A 2 -16.16 -11.23 12.80
N PRO A 3 -16.16 -12.30 11.98
CA PRO A 3 -16.19 -12.16 10.52
C PRO A 3 -17.54 -11.65 9.99
N ASP A 4 -18.65 -11.88 10.70
CA ASP A 4 -19.99 -11.51 10.24
C ASP A 4 -20.13 -9.98 10.20
N MET A 5 -19.70 -9.31 11.27
CA MET A 5 -19.68 -7.84 11.33
C MET A 5 -18.83 -7.21 10.22
N PHE A 6 -17.70 -7.84 9.85
CA PHE A 6 -16.86 -7.35 8.76
C PHE A 6 -17.59 -7.48 7.41
N TRP A 7 -18.12 -8.67 7.10
CA TRP A 7 -18.75 -8.92 5.82
C TRP A 7 -20.11 -8.22 5.66
N ASP A 8 -20.85 -8.00 6.74
CA ASP A 8 -22.08 -7.18 6.73
C ASP A 8 -21.78 -5.77 6.20
N PHE A 9 -20.77 -5.09 6.75
CA PHE A 9 -20.37 -3.77 6.27
C PHE A 9 -19.88 -3.79 4.82
N ILE A 10 -19.00 -4.73 4.47
CA ILE A 10 -18.41 -4.81 3.12
C ILE A 10 -19.47 -5.07 2.05
N THR A 11 -20.43 -5.97 2.31
CA THR A 11 -21.47 -6.32 1.32
C THR A 11 -22.48 -5.18 1.11
N LEU A 12 -22.67 -4.31 2.10
CA LEU A 12 -23.53 -3.12 2.00
C LEU A 12 -22.83 -1.89 1.41
N ARG A 13 -21.50 -1.90 1.28
CA ARG A 13 -20.68 -0.78 0.80
C ARG A 13 -19.82 -1.18 -0.40
N PRO A 14 -20.39 -1.22 -1.63
CA PRO A 14 -19.69 -1.73 -2.80
C PRO A 14 -18.42 -0.93 -3.16
N GLU A 15 -18.27 0.32 -2.72
CA GLU A 15 -17.04 1.10 -2.89
C GLU A 15 -15.83 0.47 -2.20
N THR A 16 -16.04 -0.42 -1.22
CA THR A 16 -14.97 -1.15 -0.52
C THR A 16 -14.31 -2.23 -1.39
N THR A 17 -14.98 -2.68 -2.45
CA THR A 17 -14.60 -3.85 -3.26
C THR A 17 -13.16 -3.81 -3.75
N HIS A 18 -12.69 -2.63 -4.19
CA HIS A 18 -11.33 -2.50 -4.70
C HIS A 18 -10.28 -2.77 -3.61
N GLN A 19 -10.41 -2.16 -2.45
CA GLN A 19 -9.47 -2.35 -1.34
C GLN A 19 -9.58 -3.75 -0.73
N VAL A 20 -10.80 -4.31 -0.64
CA VAL A 20 -11.02 -5.68 -0.16
C VAL A 20 -10.34 -6.69 -1.08
N SER A 21 -10.37 -6.48 -2.39
CA SER A 21 -9.67 -7.33 -3.36
C SER A 21 -8.16 -7.35 -3.13
N PHE A 22 -7.56 -6.21 -2.75
CA PHE A 22 -6.15 -6.16 -2.33
C PHE A 22 -5.91 -6.86 -0.99
N LEU A 23 -6.76 -6.59 0.01
CA LEU A 23 -6.63 -7.13 1.36
C LEU A 23 -6.69 -8.67 1.38
N PHE A 24 -7.53 -9.27 0.55
CA PHE A 24 -7.69 -10.73 0.46
C PHE A 24 -6.82 -11.37 -0.64
N SER A 25 -5.95 -10.60 -1.30
CA SER A 25 -4.85 -11.14 -2.09
C SER A 25 -3.63 -11.41 -1.20
N ASP A 26 -2.57 -11.99 -1.76
CA ASP A 26 -1.28 -12.17 -1.07
C ASP A 26 -0.73 -10.84 -0.49
N ARG A 27 -1.10 -9.69 -1.06
CA ARG A 27 -0.69 -8.37 -0.52
C ARG A 27 -1.26 -8.07 0.87
N GLY A 28 -2.25 -8.81 1.35
CA GLY A 28 -2.78 -8.70 2.71
C GLY A 28 -1.84 -9.23 3.79
N THR A 29 -0.89 -10.09 3.42
CA THR A 29 0.05 -10.76 4.35
C THR A 29 1.51 -10.56 3.88
N PRO A 30 2.06 -9.33 3.93
CA PRO A 30 3.43 -9.07 3.49
C PRO A 30 4.47 -9.82 4.34
N ASP A 31 5.53 -10.32 3.69
CA ASP A 31 6.66 -10.97 4.35
C ASP A 31 7.63 -9.94 4.93
N GLY A 32 7.20 -9.33 6.04
CA GLY A 32 7.88 -8.23 6.72
C GLY A 32 7.69 -6.89 6.00
N TYR A 33 8.05 -5.79 6.67
CA TYR A 33 7.87 -4.45 6.11
C TYR A 33 8.75 -4.19 4.89
N ARG A 34 9.95 -4.78 4.84
CA ARG A 34 10.97 -4.46 3.84
C ARG A 34 10.59 -4.93 2.43
N ARG A 35 9.67 -5.88 2.30
CA ARG A 35 9.26 -6.51 1.02
C ARG A 35 7.87 -6.10 0.57
N MET A 36 7.37 -4.97 1.05
CA MET A 36 6.12 -4.37 0.59
C MET A 36 6.36 -2.99 -0.03
N ASN A 37 5.50 -2.62 -0.98
CA ASN A 37 5.45 -1.25 -1.46
C ASN A 37 4.70 -0.35 -0.48
N GLY A 38 4.98 0.94 -0.52
CA GLY A 38 4.15 1.99 0.05
C GLY A 38 3.47 2.80 -1.04
N TYR A 39 2.28 3.33 -0.74
CA TYR A 39 1.52 4.18 -1.65
C TYR A 39 0.94 5.34 -0.86
N GLY A 40 0.99 6.55 -1.41
CA GLY A 40 0.37 7.72 -0.79
C GLY A 40 -1.16 7.66 -0.80
N SER A 41 -1.74 6.78 -1.62
CA SER A 41 -3.17 6.53 -1.83
C SER A 41 -3.96 7.72 -2.37
N HIS A 42 -3.92 8.88 -1.72
CA HIS A 42 -4.58 10.09 -2.16
C HIS A 42 -3.88 10.75 -3.37
N THR A 43 -4.64 11.59 -4.07
CA THR A 43 -4.07 12.59 -4.99
C THR A 43 -3.66 13.82 -4.20
N PHE A 44 -2.41 14.25 -4.41
CA PHE A 44 -1.85 15.46 -3.84
C PHE A 44 -1.69 16.52 -4.94
N LYS A 45 -1.36 17.74 -4.53
CA LYS A 45 -0.98 18.84 -5.45
C LYS A 45 0.46 19.25 -5.16
N THR A 46 1.29 19.25 -6.18
CA THR A 46 2.63 19.85 -6.15
C THR A 46 2.62 21.16 -6.92
N VAL A 47 3.49 22.09 -6.52
CA VAL A 47 3.64 23.40 -7.17
C VAL A 47 5.11 23.63 -7.45
N ASN A 48 5.47 23.92 -8.70
CA ASN A 48 6.86 24.18 -9.08
C ASN A 48 7.29 25.62 -8.74
N LYS A 49 8.57 25.95 -9.00
CA LYS A 49 9.14 27.28 -8.74
C LYS A 49 8.45 28.42 -9.50
N ASP A 50 7.77 28.11 -10.61
CA ASP A 50 7.08 29.07 -11.48
C ASP A 50 5.59 29.19 -11.09
N GLY A 51 5.15 28.55 -10.01
CA GLY A 51 3.78 28.58 -9.51
C GLY A 51 2.81 27.63 -10.24
N GLN A 52 3.31 26.80 -11.17
CA GLN A 52 2.48 25.84 -11.90
C GLN A 52 2.19 24.63 -11.03
N ALA A 53 0.92 24.23 -10.99
CA ALA A 53 0.44 23.13 -10.17
C ALA A 53 0.18 21.87 -10.98
N TYR A 54 0.48 20.72 -10.37
CA TYR A 54 0.19 19.40 -10.92
C TYR A 54 -0.43 18.52 -9.84
N TYR A 55 -1.34 17.63 -10.24
CA TYR A 55 -1.77 16.55 -9.37
C TYR A 55 -0.73 15.44 -9.37
N CYS A 56 -0.59 14.76 -8.24
CA CYS A 56 0.34 13.65 -8.15
C CYS A 56 -0.10 12.54 -7.20
N LYS A 57 0.44 11.34 -7.41
CA LYS A 57 0.42 10.23 -6.45
C LYS A 57 1.84 9.72 -6.19
N PHE A 58 2.13 9.45 -4.92
CA PHE A 58 3.42 8.94 -4.47
C PHE A 58 3.43 7.42 -4.39
N HIS A 59 4.49 6.81 -4.89
CA HIS A 59 4.71 5.37 -4.88
C HIS A 59 6.10 5.08 -4.32
N PHE A 60 6.17 4.28 -3.26
CA PHE A 60 7.40 3.79 -2.67
C PHE A 60 7.56 2.34 -3.10
N LYS A 61 8.42 2.07 -4.08
CA LYS A 61 8.66 0.71 -4.58
C LYS A 61 9.79 0.08 -3.79
N THR A 62 9.54 -1.07 -3.16
CA THR A 62 10.62 -1.77 -2.43
C THR A 62 11.69 -2.22 -3.43
N ASP A 63 12.95 -1.97 -3.09
CA ASP A 63 14.08 -2.44 -3.89
C ASP A 63 14.48 -3.89 -3.52
N GLN A 64 13.86 -4.45 -2.47
CA GLN A 64 14.10 -5.80 -1.95
C GLN A 64 13.27 -6.87 -2.68
N GLY A 65 12.41 -6.45 -3.61
CA GLY A 65 11.41 -7.30 -4.23
C GLY A 65 10.18 -7.49 -3.34
N ILE A 66 9.03 -7.69 -3.98
CA ILE A 66 7.78 -7.91 -3.26
C ILE A 66 7.67 -9.37 -2.86
N LYS A 67 7.36 -9.61 -1.59
CA LYS A 67 7.14 -10.96 -1.07
C LYS A 67 6.05 -10.97 -0.03
N CYS A 68 5.25 -12.04 -0.07
CA CYS A 68 4.10 -12.25 0.77
C CYS A 68 4.17 -13.64 1.42
N LEU A 69 3.49 -13.78 2.54
CA LEU A 69 3.32 -15.03 3.26
C LEU A 69 2.04 -15.71 2.77
N SER A 70 2.08 -17.04 2.65
CA SER A 70 0.83 -17.81 2.52
C SER A 70 -0.01 -17.67 3.80
N ALA A 71 -1.31 -17.97 3.72
CA ALA A 71 -2.18 -17.97 4.89
C ALA A 71 -1.64 -18.89 6.01
N GLU A 72 -1.16 -20.09 5.67
CA GLU A 72 -0.56 -21.02 6.63
C GLU A 72 0.69 -20.44 7.32
N GLN A 73 1.56 -19.75 6.56
CA GLN A 73 2.76 -19.12 7.11
C GLN A 73 2.40 -17.95 8.04
N ALA A 74 1.43 -17.11 7.63
CA ALA A 74 0.97 -15.98 8.42
C ALA A 74 0.29 -16.44 9.72
N ASP A 75 -0.58 -17.46 9.65
CA ASP A 75 -1.25 -18.04 10.82
C ASP A 75 -0.25 -18.63 11.81
N LYS A 76 0.76 -19.37 11.31
CA LYS A 76 1.83 -19.90 12.16
C LYS A 76 2.56 -18.78 12.88
N LEU A 77 3.05 -17.78 12.14
CA LEU A 77 3.80 -16.65 12.70
C LEU A 77 2.98 -15.83 13.69
N SER A 78 1.66 -15.69 13.48
CA SER A 78 0.78 -14.94 14.38
C SER A 78 0.79 -15.45 15.82
N SER A 79 1.13 -16.73 16.02
CA SER A 79 1.20 -17.36 17.34
C SER A 79 2.64 -17.56 17.83
N THR A 80 3.56 -17.97 16.93
CA THR A 80 4.94 -18.30 17.33
C THR A 80 5.82 -17.07 17.43
N ASP A 81 5.46 -15.99 16.74
CA ASP A 81 6.29 -14.81 16.57
C ASP A 81 5.47 -13.57 16.15
N PRO A 82 4.65 -13.02 17.07
CA PRO A 82 3.76 -11.90 16.78
C PRO A 82 4.51 -10.62 16.35
N ASP A 83 5.79 -10.50 16.71
CA ASP A 83 6.65 -9.36 16.38
C ASP A 83 7.50 -9.58 15.11
N TYR A 84 7.18 -10.61 14.30
CA TYR A 84 7.97 -11.02 13.13
C TYR A 84 8.43 -9.84 12.25
N ALA A 85 7.51 -8.99 11.82
CA ALA A 85 7.82 -7.88 10.90
C ALA A 85 8.74 -6.81 11.54
N ILE A 86 8.58 -6.57 12.85
CA ILE A 86 9.43 -5.65 13.61
C ILE A 86 10.82 -6.25 13.77
N ARG A 87 10.91 -7.53 14.16
CA ARG A 87 12.18 -8.22 14.31
C ARG A 87 12.93 -8.34 12.98
N ASP A 88 12.25 -8.67 11.88
CA ASP A 88 12.85 -8.69 10.54
C ASP A 88 13.49 -7.34 10.18
N LEU A 89 12.77 -6.24 10.42
CA LEU A 89 13.27 -4.90 10.14
C LEU A 89 14.46 -4.53 11.04
N TYR A 90 14.33 -4.77 12.35
CA TYR A 90 15.38 -4.48 13.33
C TYR A 90 16.67 -5.25 13.02
N ASN A 91 16.56 -6.58 12.83
CA ASN A 91 17.71 -7.43 12.56
C ASN A 91 18.40 -7.00 11.26
N ALA A 92 17.62 -6.76 10.20
CA ALA A 92 18.17 -6.32 8.92
C ALA A 92 18.99 -5.02 9.05
N ILE A 93 18.49 -4.03 9.79
CA ILE A 93 19.23 -2.78 10.04
C ILE A 93 20.47 -3.06 10.90
N SER A 94 20.35 -3.87 11.95
CA SER A 94 21.47 -4.19 12.86
C SER A 94 22.62 -4.93 12.16
N GLU A 95 22.29 -5.72 11.12
CA GLU A 95 23.23 -6.49 10.32
C GLU A 95 23.80 -5.70 9.13
N GLY A 96 23.40 -4.44 8.94
CA GLY A 96 23.81 -3.60 7.80
C GLY A 96 23.05 -3.88 6.50
N ASN A 97 22.02 -4.71 6.52
CA ASN A 97 21.12 -5.01 5.42
C ASN A 97 20.01 -3.95 5.33
N PHE A 98 20.38 -2.69 5.09
CA PHE A 98 19.46 -1.55 5.10
C PHE A 98 18.39 -1.69 3.99
N PRO A 99 17.10 -1.66 4.33
CA PRO A 99 16.06 -1.62 3.31
C PRO A 99 16.00 -0.26 2.62
N SER A 100 15.67 -0.25 1.34
CA SER A 100 15.43 0.97 0.58
C SER A 100 14.14 0.90 -0.21
N TRP A 101 13.66 2.07 -0.62
CA TRP A 101 12.52 2.21 -1.52
C TRP A 101 12.81 3.30 -2.55
N SER A 102 12.61 2.97 -3.82
CA SER A 102 12.61 3.93 -4.90
C SER A 102 11.30 4.72 -4.92
N VAL A 103 11.39 6.04 -4.71
CA VAL A 103 10.23 6.94 -4.75
C VAL A 103 9.93 7.32 -6.19
N ASN A 104 8.72 6.97 -6.65
CA ASN A 104 8.19 7.32 -7.94
C ASN A 104 6.99 8.25 -7.76
N VAL A 105 6.88 9.26 -8.60
CA VAL A 105 5.76 10.21 -8.58
C VAL A 105 5.04 10.13 -9.91
N GLN A 106 3.77 9.76 -9.88
CA GLN A 106 2.89 9.91 -11.03
C GLN A 106 2.41 11.36 -11.05
N ILE A 107 2.52 12.03 -12.19
CA ILE A 107 2.14 13.42 -12.39
C ILE A 107 0.97 13.47 -13.38
N MET A 108 0.01 14.36 -13.10
CA MET A 108 -1.16 14.59 -13.93
C MET A 108 -1.44 16.09 -13.98
N THR A 109 -1.61 16.64 -15.18
CA THR A 109 -2.07 18.02 -15.39
C THR A 109 -3.54 18.16 -15.00
N PHE A 110 -4.02 19.40 -14.86
CA PHE A 110 -5.42 19.63 -14.51
C PHE A 110 -6.36 19.23 -15.66
N GLU A 111 -5.95 19.45 -16.90
CA GLU A 111 -6.70 19.02 -18.10
C GLU A 111 -6.76 17.49 -18.21
N GLU A 112 -5.66 16.78 -17.95
CA GLU A 112 -5.68 15.32 -17.90
C GLU A 112 -6.61 14.80 -16.80
N ALA A 113 -6.61 15.44 -15.62
CA ALA A 113 -7.47 15.06 -14.51
C ALA A 113 -8.96 15.26 -14.80
N GLU A 114 -9.33 16.35 -15.48
CA GLU A 114 -10.72 16.63 -15.88
C GLU A 114 -11.24 15.64 -16.93
N ASN A 115 -10.35 15.16 -17.79
CA ASN A 115 -10.70 14.24 -18.89
C ASN A 115 -10.40 12.76 -18.57
N PHE A 116 -9.93 12.42 -17.36
CA PHE A 116 -9.61 11.05 -17.02
C PHE A 116 -10.86 10.22 -16.76
N ARG A 117 -10.84 8.95 -17.19
CA ARG A 117 -11.97 8.02 -17.03
C ARG A 117 -12.36 7.71 -15.58
N TYR A 118 -11.50 8.02 -14.62
CA TYR A 118 -11.75 7.86 -13.18
C TYR A 118 -11.54 9.20 -12.47
N ASN A 119 -12.28 9.43 -11.39
CA ASN A 119 -12.06 10.60 -10.56
C ASN A 119 -10.73 10.44 -9.79
N PRO A 120 -9.69 11.27 -10.03
CA PRO A 120 -8.42 11.17 -9.31
C PRO A 120 -8.57 11.49 -7.81
N PHE A 121 -9.66 12.14 -7.39
CA PHE A 121 -9.95 12.44 -5.99
C PHE A 121 -10.79 11.36 -5.29
N ASP A 122 -11.20 10.32 -6.02
CA ASP A 122 -11.78 9.12 -5.42
C ASP A 122 -10.65 8.25 -4.85
N LEU A 123 -10.62 8.07 -3.53
CA LEU A 123 -9.58 7.27 -2.85
C LEU A 123 -9.66 5.78 -3.20
N THR A 124 -10.80 5.32 -3.71
CA THR A 124 -10.97 3.95 -4.17
C THR A 124 -10.42 3.72 -5.58
N LYS A 125 -9.67 4.68 -6.15
CA LYS A 125 -9.05 4.62 -7.49
C LYS A 125 -7.53 4.89 -7.46
#